data_AF-E9J2T5-F1
#
_entry.id   AF-E9J2T5-F1
#
_cell.length_a   1.000
_cell.length_b   1.000
_cell.length_c   1.000
_cell.angle_alpha   90.00
_cell.angle_beta   90.00
_cell.angle_gamma   90.00
#
_symmetry.space_group_name_H-M   'P 1'
#
loop_
_entity.id
_entity.type
_entity.pdbx_description
1 polymer ?
#
loop_
_entity_poly.entity_id
_entity_poly.type
_entity_poly.pdbx_seq_one_letter_code
_entity_poly.pdbx_strand_id
1 'polypeptide(L)'
;VLATGLSGLYSLLPRKLDIETDDWHQLTPDDVNDLPALTQLMNSLEFCNAVAQVSHPIVQKQLLEFLYQGFLIPVIGPALLQ
;
A
#
# COMPACT_ATOMS: atom_id res chain seq x y z
N VAL A 1 0.64 10.37 -11.10
CA VAL A 1 -0.59 9.54 -11.24
C VAL A 1 -0.51 8.28 -10.39
N LEU A 2 0.45 7.37 -10.61
CA LEU A 2 0.52 6.08 -9.90
C LEU A 2 0.76 6.23 -8.39
N ALA A 3 1.82 6.94 -7.99
CA ALA A 3 2.09 7.23 -6.57
C ALA A 3 0.97 8.03 -5.90
N THR A 4 0.44 9.05 -6.60
CA THR A 4 -0.70 9.85 -6.12
C THR A 4 -1.95 9.00 -5.86
N GLY A 5 -2.22 8.00 -6.71
CA GLY A 5 -3.31 7.05 -6.52
C GLY A 5 -3.15 6.22 -5.26
N LEU A 6 -1.95 5.67 -5.02
CA LEU A 6 -1.64 4.91 -3.81
C LEU A 6 -1.73 5.77 -2.54
N SER A 7 -1.25 7.01 -2.58
CA SER A 7 -1.41 7.96 -1.47
C SER A 7 -2.87 8.25 -1.15
N GLY A 8 -3.71 8.38 -2.18
CA GLY A 8 -5.15 8.52 -2.03
C GLY A 8 -5.78 7.29 -1.35
N LEU A 9 -5.47 6.09 -1.82
CA LEU A 9 -5.96 4.83 -1.23
C LEU A 9 -5.49 4.65 0.22
N TYR A 10 -4.23 4.96 0.50
CA TYR A 10 -3.69 4.95 1.86
C TYR A 10 -4.44 5.93 2.78
N SER A 11 -4.78 7.12 2.27
CA SER A 11 -5.51 8.13 3.05
C SER A 11 -6.96 7.74 3.35
N LEU A 12 -7.52 6.77 2.62
CA LEU A 12 -8.85 6.20 2.86
C LEU A 12 -8.84 5.10 3.91
N LEU A 13 -7.66 4.62 4.34
CA LEU A 13 -7.58 3.61 5.38
C LEU A 13 -8.16 4.14 6.69
N PRO A 14 -8.88 3.28 7.44
CA PRO A 14 -9.35 3.66 8.76
C PRO A 14 -8.14 3.87 9.69
N ARG A 15 -8.24 4.87 10.58
CA ARG A 15 -7.17 5.18 11.56
C ARG A 15 -7.12 4.20 12.73
N LYS A 16 -8.16 3.39 12.90
CA LYS A 16 -8.31 2.36 13.92
C LYS A 16 -8.95 1.15 13.26
N LEU A 17 -8.45 -0.02 13.60
CA LEU A 17 -9.05 -1.29 13.25
C LEU A 17 -9.81 -1.76 14.50
N ASP A 18 -11.08 -2.12 14.35
CA ASP A 18 -11.89 -2.68 15.45
C ASP A 18 -11.49 -4.13 15.68
N ILE A 19 -10.31 -4.32 16.26
CA ILE A 19 -9.76 -5.65 16.57
C ILE A 19 -9.78 -5.81 18.08
N GLU A 20 -10.51 -6.82 18.55
CA GLU A 20 -10.60 -7.17 19.98
C GLU A 20 -9.35 -7.94 20.43
N THR A 21 -8.19 -7.27 20.46
CA THR A 21 -6.98 -7.79 21.12
C THR A 21 -6.28 -6.70 21.91
N ASP A 22 -5.87 -7.04 23.12
CA ASP A 22 -5.05 -6.18 24.00
C ASP A 22 -3.59 -6.08 23.52
N ASP A 23 -3.16 -6.94 22.58
CA ASP A 23 -1.80 -7.07 22.05
C ASP A 23 -1.74 -6.85 20.52
N TRP A 24 -0.54 -7.00 19.93
CA TRP A 24 -0.31 -6.93 18.48
C TRP A 24 -1.25 -7.84 17.67
N HIS A 25 -1.82 -7.28 16.61
CA HIS A 25 -2.60 -8.02 15.61
C HIS A 25 -1.86 -8.04 14.27
N GLN A 26 -1.63 -9.23 13.73
CA GLN A 26 -1.17 -9.39 12.36
C GLN A 26 -2.38 -9.38 11.42
N LEU A 27 -2.40 -8.46 10.46
CA LEU A 27 -3.40 -8.47 9.40
C LEU A 27 -3.36 -9.79 8.61
N THR A 28 -4.48 -10.49 8.63
CA THR A 28 -4.73 -11.73 7.88
C THR A 28 -5.41 -11.43 6.54
N PRO A 29 -5.44 -12.40 5.60
CA PRO A 29 -6.22 -12.24 4.38
C PRO A 29 -7.70 -11.95 4.63
N ASP A 30 -8.29 -12.52 5.69
CA ASP A 30 -9.69 -12.30 6.06
C ASP A 30 -9.89 -10.84 6.50
N ASP A 31 -9.01 -10.28 7.34
CA ASP A 31 -9.04 -8.86 7.74
C ASP A 31 -8.96 -7.92 6.53
N VAL A 32 -8.13 -8.28 5.53
CA VAL A 32 -8.02 -7.51 4.29
C VAL A 32 -9.33 -7.53 3.54
N ASN A 33 -9.95 -8.71 3.39
CA ASN A 33 -11.20 -8.91 2.65
C ASN A 33 -12.40 -8.23 3.33
N ASP A 34 -12.42 -8.17 4.66
CA ASP A 34 -13.48 -7.54 5.44
C ASP A 34 -13.40 -6.00 5.41
N LEU A 35 -12.28 -5.43 4.99
CA LEU A 35 -12.04 -3.99 4.89
C LEU A 35 -11.87 -3.54 3.42
N PRO A 36 -12.92 -3.00 2.78
CA PRO A 36 -12.88 -2.64 1.36
C PRO A 36 -11.74 -1.67 1.00
N ALA A 37 -11.45 -0.69 1.85
CA ALA A 37 -10.36 0.26 1.63
C ALA A 37 -8.97 -0.42 1.70
N LEU A 38 -8.80 -1.38 2.61
CA LEU A 38 -7.58 -2.16 2.75
C LEU A 38 -7.41 -3.11 1.55
N THR A 39 -8.48 -3.83 1.18
CA THR A 39 -8.52 -4.64 -0.06
C THR A 39 -8.08 -3.80 -1.27
N GLN A 40 -8.62 -2.59 -1.43
CA GLN A 40 -8.32 -1.75 -2.59
C GLN A 40 -6.87 -1.30 -2.63
N LEU A 41 -6.29 -0.95 -1.47
CA LEU A 41 -4.87 -0.61 -1.36
C LEU A 41 -4.00 -1.84 -1.69
N MET A 42 -4.30 -3.00 -1.10
CA MET A 42 -3.57 -4.25 -1.32
C MET A 42 -3.58 -4.67 -2.79
N ASN A 43 -4.75 -4.65 -3.43
CA ASN A 43 -4.89 -4.95 -4.85
C ASN A 43 -4.08 -3.99 -5.73
N SER A 44 -4.02 -2.71 -5.36
CA SER A 44 -3.25 -1.72 -6.13
C SER A 44 -1.74 -1.91 -5.98
N LEU A 45 -1.27 -2.29 -4.80
CA LEU A 45 0.13 -2.64 -4.57
C LEU A 45 0.51 -3.93 -5.30
N GLU A 46 -0.36 -4.94 -5.26
CA GLU A 46 -0.15 -6.20 -5.96
C GLU A 46 -0.13 -6.00 -7.48
N PHE A 47 -1.02 -5.16 -8.01
CA PHE A 47 -0.98 -4.75 -9.42
C PHE A 47 0.35 -4.08 -9.78
N CYS A 48 0.83 -3.15 -8.95
CA CYS A 48 2.12 -2.50 -9.19
C CYS A 48 3.28 -3.51 -9.19
N ASN A 49 3.25 -4.47 -8.26
CA ASN A 49 4.24 -5.55 -8.19
C ASN A 49 4.18 -6.46 -9.43
N ALA A 50 2.98 -6.89 -9.85
CA ALA A 50 2.80 -7.70 -11.03
C ALA A 50 3.31 -6.99 -12.30
N VAL A 51 2.96 -5.71 -12.48
CA VAL A 51 3.48 -4.88 -13.58
C VAL A 51 4.99 -4.79 -13.51
N ALA A 52 5.58 -4.56 -12.34
CA ALA A 52 7.03 -4.49 -12.18
C ALA A 52 7.72 -5.81 -12.55
N GLN A 53 7.11 -6.96 -12.29
CA GLN A 53 7.68 -8.28 -12.59
C GLN A 53 7.65 -8.63 -14.09
N VAL A 54 6.64 -8.17 -14.83
CA VAL A 54 6.49 -8.48 -16.27
C VAL A 54 7.04 -7.39 -17.21
N SER A 55 7.40 -6.23 -16.66
CA SER A 55 7.86 -5.08 -17.46
C SER A 55 9.31 -5.20 -17.90
N HIS A 56 9.65 -4.55 -19.02
CA HIS A 56 11.04 -4.38 -19.46
C HIS A 56 11.87 -3.70 -18.35
N PRO A 57 13.15 -4.08 -18.13
CA PRO A 57 13.95 -3.60 -16.99
C PRO A 57 13.99 -2.08 -16.80
N ILE A 58 14.02 -1.31 -17.91
CA ILE A 58 14.00 0.16 -17.85
C ILE A 58 12.67 0.69 -17.27
N VAL A 59 11.55 0.12 -17.70
CA VAL A 59 10.21 0.50 -17.22
C VAL A 59 10.04 0.08 -15.76
N GLN A 60 10.50 -1.13 -15.40
CA GLN A 60 10.51 -1.61 -14.03
C GLN A 60 11.28 -0.63 -13.12
N LYS A 61 12.51 -0.28 -13.49
CA LYS A 61 13.34 0.65 -12.71
C LYS A 61 12.61 1.98 -12.48
N GLN A 62 12.02 2.53 -13.53
CA GLN A 62 11.33 3.81 -13.45
C GLN A 62 10.03 3.73 -12.63
N LEU A 63 9.28 2.64 -12.74
CA LEU A 63 8.11 2.38 -11.90
C LEU A 63 8.48 2.32 -10.41
N LEU A 64 9.54 1.58 -10.08
CA LEU A 64 10.04 1.46 -8.71
C LEU A 64 10.52 2.81 -8.16
N GLU A 65 11.20 3.61 -8.99
CA GLU A 65 11.64 4.95 -8.59
C GLU A 65 10.45 5.88 -8.30
N PHE A 66 9.39 5.84 -9.11
CA PHE A 66 8.18 6.61 -8.85
C PHE A 66 7.44 6.16 -7.58
N LEU A 67 7.38 4.86 -7.31
CA LEU A 67 6.83 4.32 -6.06
C LEU A 67 7.64 4.78 -4.85
N TYR A 68 8.96 4.69 -4.95
CA TYR A 68 9.86 5.04 -3.88
C TYR A 68 9.79 6.53 -3.52
N GLN A 69 9.94 7.40 -4.51
CA GLN A 69 9.95 8.86 -4.34
C GLN A 69 8.55 9.43 -4.07
N GLY A 70 7.50 8.80 -4.60
CA GLY A 70 6.15 9.36 -4.58
C GLY A 70 5.22 8.79 -3.51
N PHE A 71 5.54 7.62 -2.95
CA PHE A 71 4.67 6.95 -1.98
C PHE A 71 5.45 6.44 -0.76
N LEU A 72 6.48 5.61 -0.95
CA LEU A 72 7.17 4.97 0.18
C LEU A 72 7.88 5.98 1.09
N ILE A 73 8.70 6.87 0.53
CA ILE A 73 9.34 7.92 1.33
C ILE A 73 8.32 8.91 1.89
N PRO A 74 7.50 9.60 1.08
CA PRO A 74 6.73 10.74 1.57
C PRO A 74 5.47 10.35 2.37
N VAL A 75 4.94 9.14 2.20
CA VAL A 75 3.69 8.71 2.85
C VAL A 75 3.96 7.67 3.93
N ILE A 76 4.60 6.55 3.56
CA ILE A 76 4.84 5.45 4.50
C ILE A 76 5.92 5.82 5.51
N GLY A 77 7.00 6.47 5.07
CA GLY A 77 8.11 6.88 5.94
C GLY A 77 7.64 7.65 7.19
N PRO A 78 6.92 8.78 7.05
CA PRO A 78 6.36 9.50 8.19
C PRO A 78 5.37 8.68 9.01
N ALA A 79 4.56 7.82 8.38
CA ALA A 79 3.55 7.03 9.07
C ALA A 79 4.14 5.97 10.01
N LEU A 80 5.34 5.45 9.71
CA LEU A 80 6.05 4.50 10.58
C LEU A 80 6.71 5.15 11.80
N LEU A 81 6.83 6.47 11.81
CA LEU A 81 7.48 7.24 12.88
C LEU A 81 6.48 7.91 13.82
N GLN A 82 5.18 7.74 13.57
CA GLN A 82 4.08 8.25 14.41
C GLN A 82 3.66 7.23 15.45
#